data_AF-A0A2P9BPK9-F1
#
_entry.id   AF-A0A2P9BPK9-F1
#
_cell.length_a   1.000
_cell.length_b   1.000
_cell.length_c   1.000
_cell.angle_alpha   90.00
_cell.angle_beta   90.00
_cell.angle_gamma   90.00
#
_symmetry.space_group_name_H-M   'P 1'
#
loop_
_entity.id
_entity.type
_entity.pdbx_description
1 polymer ?
#
loop_
_entity_poly.entity_id
_entity_poly.type
_entity_poly.pdbx_seq_one_letter_code
_entity_poly.pdbx_strand_id
1 'polypeptide(L)'
;MEIVNEGWVFKQSKYLKKLRKRYMILTKNFICSFKSEYYQAEKPTEILYLNKFTELTSLEDIRKIKNVENELGLSNIHLFNISYKNRNILFVTVDENEKNKWIKHISKQMVKPTVLLSDC
;
A
#
# COMPACT_ATOMS: atom_id res chain seq x y z
N MET A 1 14.44 -13.21 0.94
CA MET A 1 13.19 -12.46 1.21
C MET A 1 12.26 -12.73 0.04
N GLU A 2 11.13 -13.38 0.26
CA GLU A 2 10.19 -13.69 -0.82
C GLU A 2 9.28 -12.48 -1.07
N ILE A 3 9.30 -11.99 -2.30
CA ILE A 3 8.50 -10.84 -2.74
C ILE A 3 7.17 -11.36 -3.28
N VAL A 4 6.07 -10.88 -2.70
CA VAL A 4 4.70 -11.23 -3.08
C VAL A 4 4.19 -10.31 -4.19
N ASN A 5 4.53 -9.02 -4.11
CA ASN A 5 4.24 -8.03 -5.13
C ASN A 5 5.24 -6.86 -5.02
N GLU A 6 5.53 -6.21 -6.13
CA GLU A 6 6.34 -5.00 -6.16
C GLU A 6 5.89 -4.05 -7.28
N GLY A 7 6.21 -2.77 -7.14
CA GLY A 7 5.90 -1.78 -8.17
C GLY A 7 5.88 -0.34 -7.66
N TRP A 8 5.72 0.57 -8.61
CA TRP A 8 5.63 2.01 -8.33
C TRP A 8 4.22 2.39 -7.87
N VAL A 9 4.11 3.05 -6.72
CA VAL A 9 2.84 3.52 -6.16
C VAL A 9 3.05 4.92 -5.60
N PHE A 10 2.06 5.80 -5.73
CA PHE A 10 2.07 7.06 -4.98
C PHE A 10 1.52 6.81 -3.59
N LYS A 11 2.31 7.18 -2.59
CA LYS A 11 1.98 6.98 -1.19
C LYS A 11 2.00 8.33 -0.47
N GLN A 12 1.03 8.54 0.41
CA GLN A 12 1.03 9.73 1.25
C GLN A 12 2.19 9.69 2.27
N SER A 13 2.97 10.76 2.30
CA SER A 13 4.06 10.93 3.26
C SER A 13 3.52 11.01 4.69
N LYS A 14 4.18 10.31 5.62
CA LYS A 14 3.87 10.36 7.05
C LYS A 14 3.93 11.79 7.60
N TYR A 15 4.98 12.52 7.22
CA TYR A 15 5.32 13.83 7.80
C TYR A 15 4.76 14.99 6.97
N LEU A 16 4.91 14.94 5.65
CA LEU A 16 4.57 16.07 4.78
C LEU A 16 3.11 16.05 4.30
N LYS A 17 2.39 14.95 4.51
CA LYS A 17 1.01 14.71 4.04
C LYS A 17 0.77 14.87 2.53
N LYS A 18 1.84 15.06 1.74
CA LYS A 18 1.84 15.04 0.27
C LYS A 18 2.03 13.64 -0.29
N LEU A 19 1.47 13.39 -1.47
CA LEU A 19 1.70 12.14 -2.21
C LEU A 19 3.11 12.13 -2.81
N ARG A 20 3.76 10.97 -2.77
CA ARG A 20 5.08 10.78 -3.38
C ARG A 20 5.16 9.42 -4.05
N LYS A 21 5.70 9.38 -5.27
CA LYS A 21 5.99 8.14 -5.99
C LYS A 21 7.07 7.37 -5.24
N ARG A 22 6.79 6.11 -4.89
CA ARG A 22 7.72 5.23 -4.17
C ARG A 22 7.67 3.85 -4.79
N TYR A 23 8.82 3.20 -4.85
CA TYR A 23 8.88 1.81 -5.21
C TYR A 23 8.52 0.99 -3.97
N MET A 24 7.45 0.23 -4.05
CA MET A 24 6.92 -0.53 -2.92
C MET A 24 7.20 -2.01 -3.11
N ILE A 25 7.66 -2.65 -2.03
CA ILE A 25 7.86 -4.09 -1.94
C ILE A 25 6.90 -4.65 -0.91
N LEU A 26 6.06 -5.60 -1.30
CA LEU A 26 5.24 -6.41 -0.40
C LEU A 26 5.89 -7.76 -0.19
N THR A 27 6.04 -8.13 1.07
CA THR A 27 6.36 -9.49 1.50
C THR A 27 5.19 -10.10 2.27
N LYS A 28 5.39 -11.33 2.74
CA LYS A 28 4.44 -12.00 3.65
C LYS A 28 4.25 -11.26 4.99
N ASN A 29 5.23 -10.48 5.44
CA ASN A 29 5.25 -9.92 6.81
C ASN A 29 5.14 -8.39 6.87
N PHE A 30 5.64 -7.70 5.85
CA PHE A 30 5.68 -6.24 5.81
C PHE A 30 5.68 -5.68 4.39
N ILE A 31 5.37 -4.40 4.32
CA ILE A 31 5.54 -3.55 3.14
C ILE A 31 6.71 -2.61 3.38
N CYS A 32 7.64 -2.55 2.44
CA CYS A 32 8.70 -1.55 2.39
C CYS A 32 8.45 -0.55 1.26
N SER A 33 8.93 0.68 1.45
CA SER A 33 8.87 1.72 0.42
C SER A 33 10.23 2.39 0.23
N PHE A 34 10.64 2.56 -1.02
CA PHE A 34 11.96 3.07 -1.43
C PHE A 34 11.82 4.25 -2.38
N LYS A 35 12.89 5.04 -2.51
CA LYS A 35 12.92 6.15 -3.48
C LYS A 35 13.18 5.64 -4.89
N SER A 36 13.89 4.53 -5.01
CA SER A 36 14.30 3.90 -6.26
C SER A 36 13.87 2.43 -6.32
N GLU A 37 13.78 1.89 -7.54
CA GLU A 37 13.61 0.45 -7.79
C GLU A 37 14.90 -0.35 -7.55
N TYR A 38 16.05 0.31 -7.51
CA TYR A 38 17.35 -0.27 -7.12
C TYR A 38 17.50 -0.35 -5.59
N TYR A 39 16.48 -0.89 -4.91
CA TYR A 39 16.33 -0.81 -3.47
C TYR A 39 17.34 -1.66 -2.67
N GLN A 40 18.05 -2.59 -3.32
CA GLN A 40 18.92 -3.56 -2.64
C GLN A 40 20.07 -2.88 -1.88
N ALA A 41 20.51 -1.70 -2.33
CA ALA A 41 21.52 -0.88 -1.67
C ALA A 41 20.95 0.30 -0.87
N GLU A 42 19.62 0.49 -0.87
CA GLU A 42 18.97 1.62 -0.21
C GLU A 42 18.33 1.24 1.13
N LYS A 43 18.34 2.19 2.07
CA LYS A 43 17.51 2.07 3.28
C LYS A 43 16.04 2.36 2.93
N PRO A 44 15.08 1.54 3.41
CA PRO A 44 13.67 1.81 3.19
C PRO A 44 13.27 3.14 3.82
N THR A 45 12.48 3.93 3.09
CA THR A 45 11.92 5.20 3.59
C THR A 45 10.85 4.99 4.65
N GLU A 46 10.15 3.86 4.59
CA GLU A 46 9.20 3.42 5.60
C GLU A 46 8.97 1.92 5.51
N ILE A 47 8.82 1.28 6.67
CA ILE A 47 8.45 -0.14 6.83
C ILE A 47 7.10 -0.21 7.56
N LEU A 48 6.14 -0.90 6.95
CA LEU A 48 4.79 -1.09 7.47
C LEU A 48 4.56 -2.58 7.73
N TYR A 49 4.52 -2.99 8.99
CA TYR A 49 4.29 -4.40 9.36
C TYR A 49 2.82 -4.76 9.19
N LEU A 50 2.55 -5.83 8.42
CA LEU A 50 1.19 -6.26 8.09
C LEU A 50 0.37 -6.62 9.33
N ASN A 51 1.01 -7.15 10.38
CA ASN A 51 0.36 -7.47 11.66
C ASN A 51 -0.17 -6.26 12.45
N LYS A 52 0.13 -5.03 12.00
CA LYS A 52 -0.39 -3.78 12.58
C LYS A 52 -1.44 -3.12 11.69
N PHE A 53 -1.85 -3.76 10.60
CA PHE A 53 -2.88 -3.25 9.71
C PHE A 53 -4.22 -3.62 10.33
N THR A 54 -5.13 -2.65 10.41
CA THR A 54 -6.47 -2.87 10.96
C THR A 54 -7.52 -2.92 9.87
N GLU A 55 -7.34 -2.15 8.79
CA GLU A 55 -8.29 -2.04 7.70
C GLU A 55 -7.57 -1.77 6.38
N LEU A 56 -8.18 -2.25 5.29
CA LEU A 56 -7.78 -2.00 3.92
C LEU A 56 -9.05 -1.70 3.11
N THR A 57 -9.10 -0.54 2.46
CA THR A 57 -10.34 -0.04 1.84
C THR A 57 -10.06 0.51 0.45
N SER A 58 -10.78 0.04 -0.57
CA SER A 58 -10.84 0.68 -1.89
C SER A 58 -11.57 2.02 -1.76
N LEU A 59 -11.10 3.06 -2.42
CA LEU A 59 -11.72 4.39 -2.36
C LEU A 59 -12.25 4.79 -3.74
N GLU A 60 -13.57 4.93 -3.83
CA GLU A 60 -14.31 5.28 -5.07
C GLU A 60 -14.95 6.68 -4.99
N ASP A 61 -14.61 7.46 -3.96
CA ASP A 61 -15.10 8.82 -3.79
C ASP A 61 -14.59 9.74 -4.91
N ILE A 62 -15.50 10.12 -5.81
CA ILE A 62 -15.23 10.94 -6.99
C ILE A 62 -14.59 12.28 -6.63
N ARG A 63 -15.02 12.93 -5.54
CA ARG A 63 -14.46 14.24 -5.15
C ARG A 63 -13.01 14.09 -4.71
N LYS A 64 -12.74 13.05 -3.91
CA LYS A 64 -11.38 12.75 -3.44
C LYS A 64 -10.46 12.36 -4.59
N ILE A 65 -10.95 11.55 -5.53
CA ILE A 65 -10.22 11.18 -6.75
C ILE A 65 -9.84 12.43 -7.54
N LYS A 66 -10.80 13.29 -7.88
CA LYS A 66 -10.54 14.53 -8.63
C LYS A 66 -9.54 15.46 -7.94
N ASN A 67 -9.61 15.58 -6.61
CA ASN A 67 -8.65 16.39 -5.87
C ASN A 67 -7.22 15.84 -5.99
N VAL A 68 -7.06 14.52 -5.94
CA VAL A 68 -5.76 13.86 -6.09
C VAL A 68 -5.26 13.90 -7.54
N GLU A 69 -6.15 13.75 -8.52
CA GLU A 69 -5.84 13.95 -9.95
C GLU A 69 -5.22 15.34 -10.18
N ASN A 70 -5.86 16.38 -9.62
CA ASN A 70 -5.34 17.75 -9.68
C ASN A 70 -4.01 17.93 -8.94
N GLU A 71 -3.83 17.30 -7.76
CA GLU A 71 -2.55 17.35 -7.02
C GLU A 71 -1.40 16.72 -7.82
N LEU A 72 -1.66 15.60 -8.49
CA LEU A 72 -0.65 14.82 -9.21
C LEU A 72 -0.46 15.24 -10.67
N GLY A 73 -1.42 15.98 -11.25
CA GLY A 73 -1.46 16.26 -12.69
C GLY A 73 -1.67 14.99 -13.52
N LEU A 74 -2.43 14.02 -12.98
CA LEU A 74 -2.72 12.72 -13.61
C LEU A 74 -4.23 12.53 -13.74
N SER A 75 -4.65 11.66 -14.64
CA SER A 75 -6.04 11.22 -14.79
C SER A 75 -6.18 9.72 -14.63
N ASN A 76 -7.41 9.24 -14.39
CA ASN A 76 -7.74 7.81 -14.27
C ASN A 76 -6.93 7.13 -13.16
N ILE A 77 -6.81 7.80 -12.02
CA ILE A 77 -6.12 7.25 -10.85
C ILE A 77 -7.08 6.39 -10.02
N HIS A 78 -6.50 5.43 -9.31
CA HIS A 78 -7.25 4.50 -8.47
C HIS A 78 -6.70 4.50 -7.05
N LEU A 79 -7.57 4.74 -6.07
CA LEU A 79 -7.19 4.98 -4.68
C LEU A 79 -7.50 3.78 -3.81
N PHE A 80 -6.64 3.52 -2.83
CA PHE A 80 -6.92 2.65 -1.72
C PHE A 80 -6.27 3.18 -0.45
N ASN A 81 -6.80 2.80 0.72
CA ASN A 81 -6.33 3.25 2.02
C ASN A 81 -5.99 2.07 2.91
N ILE A 82 -4.95 2.24 3.74
CA ILE A 82 -4.58 1.29 4.79
C ILE A 82 -4.59 2.00 6.13
N SER A 83 -5.35 1.44 7.08
CA SER A 83 -5.33 1.85 8.48
C SER A 83 -4.16 1.16 9.18
N TYR A 84 -3.18 1.93 9.64
CA TYR A 84 -1.95 1.45 10.28
C TYR A 84 -1.59 2.29 11.50
N LYS A 85 -1.51 1.68 12.68
CA LYS A 85 -1.15 2.36 13.95
C LYS A 85 -1.92 3.69 14.14
N ASN A 86 -3.25 3.63 14.06
CA ASN A 86 -4.17 4.77 14.25
C ASN A 86 -4.02 5.92 13.23
N ARG A 87 -3.46 5.64 12.04
CA ARG A 87 -3.50 6.57 10.92
C ARG A 87 -3.92 5.88 9.64
N ASN A 88 -4.53 6.67 8.76
CA ASN A 88 -4.85 6.29 7.40
C ASN A 88 -3.70 6.67 6.46
N ILE A 89 -3.27 5.72 5.64
CA ILE A 89 -2.25 5.93 4.61
C ILE A 89 -2.92 5.78 3.26
N LEU A 90 -3.05 6.89 2.54
CA LEU A 90 -3.57 6.90 1.19
C LEU A 90 -2.51 6.40 0.20
N PHE A 91 -2.94 5.51 -0.70
CA PHE A 91 -2.19 5.00 -1.83
C PHE A 91 -2.96 5.27 -3.13
N VAL A 92 -2.20 5.49 -4.21
CA VAL A 92 -2.73 5.80 -5.54
C VAL A 92 -1.94 5.02 -6.58
N THR A 93 -2.66 4.34 -7.47
CA THR A 93 -2.13 3.72 -8.69
C THR A 93 -2.68 4.43 -9.92
N VAL A 94 -2.01 4.25 -11.06
CA VAL A 94 -2.43 4.82 -12.36
C VAL A 94 -3.16 3.79 -13.24
N ASP A 95 -3.33 2.57 -12.71
CA ASP A 95 -4.01 1.47 -13.36
C ASP A 95 -4.88 0.73 -12.33
N GLU A 96 -6.08 0.32 -12.76
CA GLU A 96 -7.05 -0.35 -11.89
C GLU A 96 -6.62 -1.76 -11.52
N ASN A 97 -6.02 -2.49 -12.47
CA ASN A 97 -5.53 -3.84 -12.22
C ASN A 97 -4.38 -3.81 -11.20
N GLU A 98 -3.52 -2.78 -11.23
CA GLU A 98 -2.51 -2.57 -10.19
C GLU A 98 -3.14 -2.34 -8.81
N LYS A 99 -4.16 -1.47 -8.69
CA LYS A 99 -4.90 -1.28 -7.43
C LYS A 99 -5.43 -2.63 -6.94
N ASN A 100 -6.12 -3.35 -7.81
CA ASN A 100 -6.76 -4.62 -7.46
C ASN A 100 -5.73 -5.69 -7.08
N LYS A 101 -4.58 -5.74 -7.76
CA LYS A 101 -3.46 -6.61 -7.42
C LYS A 101 -2.90 -6.28 -6.03
N TRP A 102 -2.66 -5.00 -5.73
CA TRP A 102 -2.20 -4.55 -4.42
C TRP A 102 -3.19 -4.92 -3.31
N ILE A 103 -4.47 -4.58 -3.48
CA ILE A 103 -5.53 -4.91 -2.52
C ILE A 103 -5.57 -6.42 -2.29
N LYS A 104 -5.64 -7.23 -3.37
CA LYS A 104 -5.71 -8.70 -3.28
C LYS A 104 -4.53 -9.29 -2.52
N HIS A 105 -3.30 -8.89 -2.83
CA HIS A 105 -2.12 -9.45 -2.18
C HIS A 105 -2.00 -9.01 -0.72
N ILE A 106 -2.30 -7.74 -0.40
CA ILE A 106 -2.28 -7.24 0.98
C ILE A 106 -3.36 -7.93 1.80
N SER A 107 -4.60 -8.02 1.30
CA SER A 107 -5.70 -8.72 1.97
C SER A 107 -5.33 -10.15 2.32
N LYS A 108 -4.71 -10.89 1.38
CA LYS A 108 -4.26 -12.26 1.62
C LYS A 108 -3.25 -12.39 2.77
N GLN A 109 -2.41 -11.39 3.00
CA GLN A 109 -1.46 -11.41 4.12
C GLN A 109 -2.06 -10.87 5.43
N MET A 110 -3.16 -10.12 5.37
CA MET A 110 -3.89 -9.64 6.55
C MET A 110 -4.78 -10.73 7.17
N VAL A 111 -5.27 -11.67 6.36
CA VAL A 111 -5.96 -12.87 6.86
C VAL A 111 -4.92 -13.76 7.54
N LYS A 112 -4.84 -13.69 8.88
CA LYS A 112 -4.05 -14.64 9.65
C LYS A 112 -4.55 -16.05 9.31
N PRO A 113 -3.68 -17.06 9.15
CA PRO A 113 -4.12 -18.43 9.34
C PRO A 113 -4.56 -18.52 10.79
N THR A 114 -5.87 -18.50 11.04
CA THR A 114 -6.40 -19.05 12.28
C THR A 114 -5.97 -20.51 12.24
N VAL A 115 -4.92 -20.84 13.00
CA VAL A 115 -4.61 -22.22 13.32
C VAL A 115 -5.88 -22.76 13.96
N LEU A 116 -6.61 -23.60 13.23
CA LEU A 116 -7.51 -24.56 13.83
C LEU A 116 -6.61 -25.44 14.70
N LEU A 117 -6.44 -25.06 15.97
CA LEU A 117 -6.10 -26.00 17.02
C LEU A 117 -7.35 -26.86 17.17
N SER A 118 -7.47 -27.89 16.33
CA SER A 118 -8.22 -29.07 16.70
C SER A 118 -7.31 -29.85 17.65
N ASP A 119 -7.61 -29.75 18.94
CA ASP A 119 -7.03 -30.60 19.97
C ASP A 119 -7.23 -32.07 19.58
N CYS A 120 -6.12 -32.82 19.49
CA CYS A 120 -6.09 -34.28 19.54
C CYS A 120 -5.05 -34.68 20.57
#